data_AF-A0A2M8NEK9-F1
#
_entry.id   AF-A0A2M8NEK9-F1
#
_cell.length_a   1.000
_cell.length_b   1.000
_cell.length_c   1.000
_cell.angle_alpha   90.00
_cell.angle_beta   90.00
_cell.angle_gamma   90.00
#
_symmetry.space_group_name_H-M   'P 1'
#
loop_
_entity.id
_entity.type
_entity.pdbx_description
1 polymer ?
#
loop_
_entity_poly.entity_id
_entity_poly.type
_entity_poly.pdbx_seq_one_letter_code
_entity_poly.pdbx_strand_id
1 'polypeptide(L)'
;GLGSARAIGRTFEKATPLIFGGLAVSLAFKCGLFNIGAQGQLLLGAVFAAFIGFSLQGLPAMAHIPLALLVGAIMGALWAAIAGTLKAFTGAHEVITTIMLNFVAFNLTDWL
;
A
#
# COMPACT_ATOMS: atom_id res chain seq x y z
N GLY A 1 3.81 27.63 12.06
CA GLY A 1 3.07 27.45 13.31
C GLY A 1 2.08 26.30 13.18
N LEU A 2 1.57 25.83 14.31
CA LEU A 2 0.36 25.00 14.35
C LEU A 2 -0.76 25.69 13.54
N GLY A 3 -1.47 24.95 12.70
CA GLY A 3 -2.61 25.47 11.93
C GLY A 3 -2.32 26.09 10.55
N SER A 4 -1.08 26.10 10.05
CA SER A 4 -0.83 26.52 8.65
C SER A 4 -1.32 25.47 7.65
N ALA A 5 -1.68 25.88 6.43
CA ALA A 5 -2.10 24.95 5.36
C ALA A 5 -1.08 23.82 5.12
N ARG A 6 0.22 24.11 5.22
CA ARG A 6 1.29 23.11 5.12
C ARG A 6 1.33 22.16 6.33
N ALA A 7 1.09 22.67 7.54
CA ALA A 7 1.04 21.82 8.73
C ALA A 7 -0.16 20.86 8.68
N ILE A 8 -1.33 21.35 8.26
CA ILE A 8 -2.52 20.54 8.03
C ILE A 8 -2.26 19.49 6.95
N GLY A 9 -1.64 19.88 5.82
CA GLY A 9 -1.25 18.94 4.76
C GLY A 9 -0.37 17.80 5.27
N ARG A 10 0.68 18.11 6.06
CA ARG A 10 1.55 17.09 6.67
C ARG A 10 0.82 16.18 7.65
N THR A 11 -0.19 16.69 8.35
CA THR A 11 -1.03 15.88 9.23
C THR A 11 -1.81 14.85 8.41
N PHE A 12 -2.48 15.27 7.33
CA PHE A 12 -3.19 14.33 6.45
C PHE A 12 -2.25 13.34 5.77
N GLU A 13 -1.10 13.79 5.30
CA GLU A 13 -0.07 12.94 4.69
C GLU A 13 0.32 11.77 5.59
N LYS A 14 0.49 12.02 6.90
CA LYS A 14 0.80 10.97 7.88
C LYS A 14 -0.41 10.18 8.34
N ALA A 15 -1.57 10.83 8.48
CA ALA A 15 -2.78 10.19 9.01
C ALA A 15 -3.39 9.22 7.99
N THR A 16 -3.41 9.57 6.71
CA THR A 16 -3.96 8.75 5.61
C THR A 16 -3.45 7.31 5.64
N PRO A 17 -2.13 7.04 5.55
CA PRO A 17 -1.63 5.66 5.53
C PRO A 17 -1.92 4.92 6.84
N LEU A 18 -1.97 5.61 7.99
CA LEU A 18 -2.30 4.99 9.28
C LEU A 18 -3.78 4.57 9.34
N ILE A 19 -4.69 5.43 8.88
CA ILE A 19 -6.13 5.16 8.86
C ILE A 19 -6.43 4.01 7.88
N PHE A 20 -5.96 4.11 6.64
CA PHE A 20 -6.19 3.07 5.64
C PHE A 20 -5.49 1.77 5.99
N GLY A 21 -4.28 1.82 6.53
CA GLY A 21 -3.57 0.63 7.02
C GLY A 21 -4.32 -0.06 8.16
N GLY A 22 -4.81 0.71 9.14
CA GLY A 22 -5.63 0.17 10.23
C GLY A 22 -6.94 -0.47 9.74
N LEU A 23 -7.62 0.16 8.78
CA LEU A 23 -8.82 -0.39 8.15
C LEU A 23 -8.52 -1.69 7.38
N ALA A 24 -7.44 -1.73 6.61
CA ALA A 24 -7.03 -2.91 5.85
C ALA A 24 -6.70 -4.10 6.77
N VAL A 25 -5.93 -3.86 7.84
CA VAL A 25 -5.59 -4.89 8.84
C VAL A 25 -6.84 -5.36 9.59
N SER A 26 -7.73 -4.43 9.97
CA SER A 26 -9.00 -4.76 10.63
C SER A 26 -9.91 -5.63 9.77
N LEU A 27 -9.95 -5.38 8.46
CA LEU A 27 -10.68 -6.21 7.51
C LEU A 27 -10.05 -7.60 7.39
N ALA A 28 -8.72 -7.70 7.29
CA ALA A 28 -8.02 -8.98 7.25
C ALA A 28 -8.29 -9.85 8.50
N PHE A 29 -8.29 -9.24 9.69
CA PHE A 29 -8.63 -9.93 10.94
C PHE A 29 -10.06 -10.45 10.96
N LYS A 30 -11.03 -9.74 10.37
CA LYS A 30 -12.41 -10.25 10.23
C LYS A 30 -12.48 -11.50 9.35
N CYS A 31 -11.54 -11.67 8.42
CA CYS A 31 -11.40 -12.88 7.60
C CYS A 31 -10.55 -13.98 8.25
N GLY A 32 -10.12 -13.80 9.51
CA GLY A 32 -9.24 -14.77 10.20
C GLY A 32 -7.80 -14.77 9.67
N LEU A 33 -7.38 -13.71 8.97
CA LEU A 33 -6.02 -13.58 8.43
C LEU A 33 -5.20 -12.61 9.29
N PHE A 34 -4.06 -13.06 9.81
CA PHE A 34 -3.12 -12.22 10.55
C PHE A 34 -2.04 -11.62 9.63
N ASN A 35 -2.43 -10.64 8.80
CA ASN A 35 -1.53 -10.01 7.82
C ASN A 35 -0.61 -8.95 8.47
N ILE A 36 0.71 -9.20 8.49
CA ILE A 36 1.75 -8.26 8.96
C ILE A 36 2.41 -7.51 7.78
N GLY A 37 2.06 -7.86 6.55
CA GLY A 37 2.63 -7.36 5.29
C GLY A 37 2.07 -6.02 4.80
N ALA A 38 1.25 -5.35 5.61
CA ALA A 38 0.56 -4.12 5.21
C ALA A 38 1.54 -3.00 4.80
N GLN A 39 2.73 -2.94 5.43
CA GLN A 39 3.76 -1.95 5.09
C GLN A 39 4.29 -2.12 3.67
N GLY A 40 4.64 -3.35 3.27
CA GLY A 40 5.11 -3.65 1.91
C GLY A 40 4.01 -3.46 0.87
N GLN A 41 2.77 -3.84 1.19
CA GLN A 41 1.62 -3.63 0.30
C GLN A 41 1.38 -2.14 0.03
N LEU A 42 1.45 -1.31 1.08
CA LEU A 42 1.32 0.14 0.99
C LEU A 42 2.51 0.76 0.22
N LEU A 43 3.74 0.30 0.48
CA LEU A 43 4.94 0.79 -0.18
C LEU A 43 4.87 0.57 -1.69
N LEU A 44 4.58 -0.67 -2.13
CA LEU A 44 4.49 -1.00 -3.54
C LEU A 44 3.34 -0.25 -4.20
N GLY A 45 2.18 -0.16 -3.53
CA GLY A 45 1.08 0.68 -3.99
C GLY A 45 1.49 2.14 -4.20
N ALA A 46 2.27 2.71 -3.28
CA ALA A 46 2.78 4.07 -3.38
C ALA A 46 3.79 4.25 -4.52
N VAL A 47 4.70 3.29 -4.73
CA VAL A 47 5.66 3.30 -5.84
C VAL A 47 4.94 3.33 -7.18
N PHE A 48 3.96 2.47 -7.40
CA PHE A 48 3.19 2.45 -8.65
C PHE A 48 2.28 3.66 -8.81
N ALA A 49 1.69 4.17 -7.73
CA ALA A 49 0.94 5.43 -7.76
C ALA A 49 1.83 6.61 -8.17
N ALA A 50 3.05 6.69 -7.63
CA ALA A 50 4.05 7.69 -7.99
C ALA A 50 4.49 7.55 -9.45
N PHE A 51 4.72 6.32 -9.92
CA PHE A 51 5.04 6.03 -11.32
C PHE A 51 3.95 6.57 -12.26
N ILE A 52 2.67 6.27 -12.00
CA ILE A 52 1.55 6.83 -12.78
C ILE A 52 1.47 8.35 -12.68
N GLY A 53 1.74 8.91 -11.49
CA GLY A 53 1.82 10.35 -11.26
C GLY A 53 2.86 11.05 -12.14
N PHE A 54 3.99 10.38 -12.40
CA PHE A 54 5.09 10.94 -13.19
C PHE A 54 5.01 10.62 -14.68
N SER A 55 4.61 9.40 -15.05
CA SER A 55 4.63 8.91 -16.43
C SER A 55 3.50 9.49 -17.29
N LEU A 56 2.32 9.76 -16.71
CA LEU A 56 1.20 10.33 -17.44
C LEU A 56 1.17 11.85 -17.29
N GLN A 57 1.43 12.55 -18.38
CA GLN A 57 1.39 14.02 -18.42
C GLN A 57 0.19 14.51 -19.23
N GLY A 58 -0.32 15.70 -18.91
CA GLY A 58 -1.41 16.34 -19.65
C GLY A 58 -2.83 15.93 -19.23
N LEU A 59 -3.00 15.04 -18.25
CA LEU A 59 -4.31 14.77 -17.67
C LEU A 59 -4.71 15.89 -16.67
N PRO A 60 -6.00 16.26 -16.61
CA PRO A 60 -6.52 17.10 -15.53
C PRO A 60 -6.30 16.44 -14.18
N ALA A 61 -5.90 17.22 -13.17
CA ALA A 61 -5.63 16.73 -11.81
C ALA A 61 -6.79 15.91 -11.22
N MET A 62 -8.03 16.29 -11.55
CA MET A 62 -9.24 15.64 -11.07
C MET A 62 -9.39 14.18 -11.55
N ALA A 63 -8.82 13.83 -12.71
CA ALA A 63 -8.81 12.47 -13.24
C ALA A 63 -7.50 11.73 -12.88
N HIS A 64 -6.38 12.47 -12.83
CA HIS A 64 -5.06 11.89 -12.57
C HIS A 64 -4.93 11.34 -11.15
N ILE A 65 -5.46 12.07 -10.15
CA ILE A 65 -5.37 11.66 -8.73
C ILE A 65 -6.15 10.34 -8.48
N PRO A 66 -7.43 10.20 -8.86
CA PRO A 66 -8.15 8.93 -8.71
C PRO A 66 -7.48 7.77 -9.45
N LEU A 67 -6.94 8.02 -10.65
CA LEU A 67 -6.25 7.00 -11.43
C LEU A 67 -5.00 6.48 -10.69
N ALA A 68 -4.16 7.38 -10.19
CA ALA A 68 -2.96 7.01 -9.43
C ALA A 68 -3.31 6.22 -8.17
N LEU A 69 -4.36 6.64 -7.44
CA LEU A 69 -4.86 5.92 -6.26
C LEU A 69 -5.41 4.54 -6.61
N LEU A 70 -6.15 4.41 -7.70
CA LEU A 70 -6.71 3.13 -8.16
C LEU A 70 -5.60 2.16 -8.55
N VAL A 71 -4.61 2.62 -9.31
CA VAL A 71 -3.45 1.80 -9.68
C VAL A 71 -2.67 1.38 -8.43
N GLY A 72 -2.42 2.30 -7.49
CA GLY A 72 -1.76 1.98 -6.23
C GLY A 72 -2.53 0.93 -5.41
N ALA A 73 -3.86 1.05 -5.33
CA ALA A 73 -4.71 0.08 -4.64
C ALA A 73 -4.66 -1.31 -5.29
N ILE A 74 -4.73 -1.38 -6.63
CA ILE A 74 -4.63 -2.63 -7.38
C ILE A 74 -3.26 -3.26 -7.16
N MET A 75 -2.17 -2.51 -7.25
CA MET A 75 -0.81 -3.03 -7.07
C MET A 75 -0.57 -3.51 -5.65
N GLY A 76 -1.07 -2.79 -4.64
CA GLY A 76 -1.04 -3.25 -3.24
C GLY A 76 -1.84 -4.55 -3.05
N ALA A 77 -3.00 -4.68 -3.69
CA ALA A 77 -3.82 -5.89 -3.65
C ALA A 77 -3.12 -7.08 -4.35
N LEU A 78 -2.49 -6.85 -5.50
CA LEU A 78 -1.69 -7.87 -6.20
C LEU A 78 -0.51 -8.32 -5.34
N TRP A 79 0.15 -7.40 -4.63
CA TRP A 79 1.23 -7.75 -3.69
C TRP A 79 0.71 -8.61 -2.53
N ALA A 80 -0.45 -8.26 -1.97
CA ALA A 80 -1.11 -9.05 -0.92
C ALA A 80 -1.53 -10.44 -1.42
N ALA A 81 -1.94 -10.54 -2.69
CA ALA A 81 -2.38 -11.79 -3.30
C ALA A 81 -1.27 -12.85 -3.33
N ILE A 82 0.01 -12.46 -3.37
CA ILE A 82 1.14 -13.41 -3.30
C ILE A 82 1.07 -14.23 -1.99
N ALA A 83 0.99 -13.57 -0.83
CA ALA A 83 0.85 -14.28 0.44
C ALA A 83 -0.48 -15.05 0.54
N GLY A 84 -1.57 -14.46 0.04
CA GLY A 84 -2.89 -15.10 0.05
C GLY A 84 -2.94 -16.40 -0.76
N THR A 85 -2.36 -16.39 -1.95
CA THR A 85 -2.25 -17.58 -2.82
C THR A 85 -1.34 -18.63 -2.21
N LEU A 86 -0.19 -18.26 -1.66
CA LEU A 86 0.69 -19.20 -0.96
C LEU A 86 -0.04 -19.88 0.21
N LYS A 87 -0.76 -19.13 1.04
CA LYS A 87 -1.58 -19.73 2.11
C LYS A 87 -2.65 -20.67 1.55
N ALA A 88 -3.36 -20.27 0.49
CA ALA A 88 -4.47 -21.04 -0.08
C ALA A 88 -4.03 -22.36 -0.73
N PHE A 89 -2.88 -22.37 -1.42
CA PHE A 89 -2.45 -23.52 -2.22
C PHE A 89 -1.38 -24.38 -1.57
N THR A 90 -0.52 -23.82 -0.72
CA THR A 90 0.61 -24.56 -0.12
C THR A 90 0.49 -24.74 1.39
N GLY A 91 -0.46 -24.06 2.03
CA GLY A 91 -0.57 -24.05 3.50
C GLY A 91 0.51 -23.22 4.18
N ALA A 92 1.24 -22.37 3.44
CA ALA A 92 2.24 -21.50 4.02
C ALA A 92 1.65 -20.57 5.08
N HIS A 93 2.40 -20.35 6.16
CA HIS A 93 1.93 -19.51 7.25
C HIS A 93 1.93 -18.03 6.81
N GLU A 94 0.74 -17.42 6.72
CA GLU A 94 0.56 -16.06 6.22
C GLU A 94 1.41 -15.03 6.96
N VAL A 95 1.56 -15.17 8.28
CA VAL A 95 2.38 -14.27 9.10
C VAL A 95 3.82 -14.22 8.59
N ILE A 96 4.42 -15.38 8.37
CA ILE A 96 5.81 -15.47 7.92
C ILE A 96 5.93 -14.93 6.49
N THR A 97 5.05 -15.39 5.59
CA THR A 97 5.09 -14.96 4.18
C THR A 97 4.91 -13.45 4.04
N THR A 98 4.00 -12.85 4.80
CA THR A 98 3.76 -11.40 4.76
C THR A 98 4.91 -10.58 5.35
N ILE A 99 5.59 -11.07 6.40
CA ILE A 99 6.85 -10.48 6.89
C ILE A 99 7.94 -10.57 5.82
N MET A 100 8.12 -11.73 5.19
CA MET A 100 9.14 -11.92 4.14
C MET A 100 8.87 -11.00 2.94
N LEU A 101 7.61 -10.85 2.54
CA LEU A 101 7.23 -9.93 1.46
C LEU A 101 7.46 -8.45 1.80
N ASN A 102 7.43 -8.05 3.08
CA ASN A 102 7.89 -6.71 3.46
C ASN A 102 9.37 -6.53 3.16
N PHE A 103 10.22 -7.50 3.50
CA PHE A 103 11.65 -7.42 3.19
C PHE A 103 11.89 -7.33 1.68
N VAL A 104 11.21 -8.16 0.88
CA VAL A 104 11.31 -8.10 -0.59
C VAL A 104 10.88 -6.73 -1.10
N ALA A 105 9.77 -6.19 -0.58
CA ALA A 105 9.26 -4.87 -0.95
C ALA A 105 10.27 -3.76 -0.67
N PHE A 106 10.86 -3.75 0.53
CA PHE A 106 11.86 -2.75 0.92
C PHE A 106 13.12 -2.87 0.04
N ASN A 107 13.69 -4.07 -0.09
CA ASN A 107 14.89 -4.27 -0.91
C ASN A 107 14.66 -3.92 -2.38
N LEU A 108 13.48 -4.22 -2.93
CA LEU A 108 13.13 -3.84 -4.30
C LEU A 108 13.03 -2.33 -4.45
N THR A 109 12.40 -1.64 -3.49
CA THR A 109 12.25 -0.18 -3.53
C THR A 109 13.57 0.54 -3.30
N ASP A 110 14.45 0.00 -2.45
CA ASP A 110 15.79 0.55 -2.21
C ASP A 110 16.71 0.40 -3.44
N TRP A 111 16.43 -0.60 -4.29
CA TRP A 111 17.17 -0.82 -5.54
C TRP A 111 16.70 0.08 -6.70
N LEU A 112 15.43 0.49 -6.70
CA LEU A 112 14.81 1.36 -7.73
C LEU A 112 15.24 2.82 -7.59
#